data_AF-A0A812SLE6-F1
#
_entry.id   AF-A0A812SLE6-F1
#
_cell.length_a   1.000
_cell.length_b   1.000
_cell.length_c   1.000
_cell.angle_alpha   90.00
_cell.angle_beta   90.00
_cell.angle_gamma   90.00
#
_symmetry.space_group_name_H-M   'P 1'
#
loop_
_entity.id
_entity.type
_entity.pdbx_description
1 polymer ?
#
loop_
_entity_poly.entity_id
_entity_poly.type
_entity_poly.pdbx_seq_one_letter_code
_entity_poly.pdbx_strand_id
1 'polypeptide(L)'
;MPHADRPPKLDKQQRAKFNSMGKRDALLLIQSILTMNATTNGFLHLAKDILDLVAKEAMKHNAVEEASSESAHRRLERVLVRMPFHQLALLSVSKANRAEFGEVMVPCIEKLTDDLETARNIDLKV
;
A
#
# COMPACT_ATOMS: atom_id res chain seq x y z
N MET A 1 -8.71 20.03 -21.89
CA MET A 1 -8.17 20.06 -20.50
C MET A 1 -8.14 18.63 -20.01
N PRO A 2 -6.98 17.95 -19.93
CA PRO A 2 -6.95 16.64 -19.31
C PRO A 2 -7.15 16.88 -17.81
N HIS A 3 -8.26 16.40 -17.25
CA HIS A 3 -8.36 16.28 -15.81
C HIS A 3 -7.23 15.36 -15.40
N ALA A 4 -6.19 15.90 -14.74
CA ALA A 4 -5.20 15.08 -14.07
C ALA A 4 -5.99 14.12 -13.18
N ASP A 5 -5.99 12.82 -13.54
CA ASP A 5 -6.68 11.78 -12.79
C ASP A 5 -6.23 11.91 -11.35
N ARG A 6 -7.11 12.46 -10.50
CA ARG A 6 -6.78 12.60 -9.08
C ARG A 6 -6.57 11.19 -8.57
N PRO A 7 -5.48 10.92 -7.84
CA PRO A 7 -5.21 9.58 -7.35
C PRO A 7 -6.43 9.11 -6.54
N PRO A 8 -6.88 7.87 -6.75
CA PRO A 8 -8.12 7.38 -6.16
C PRO A 8 -8.02 7.43 -4.63
N LYS A 9 -9.07 7.93 -3.99
CA LYS A 9 -9.15 8.03 -2.53
C LYS A 9 -10.29 7.15 -2.03
N LEU A 10 -10.14 6.59 -0.83
CA LEU A 10 -11.22 5.91 -0.16
C LEU A 10 -12.35 6.90 0.16
N ASP A 11 -13.55 6.61 -0.34
CA ASP A 11 -14.78 7.30 0.06
C ASP A 11 -15.16 6.97 1.51
N LYS A 12 -16.23 7.59 2.03
CA LYS A 12 -16.67 7.39 3.42
C LYS A 12 -17.00 5.92 3.73
N GLN A 13 -17.66 5.22 2.81
CA GLN A 13 -18.07 3.82 3.01
C GLN A 13 -16.87 2.88 2.94
N GLN A 14 -15.98 3.09 1.96
CA GLN A 14 -14.76 2.33 1.77
C GLN A 14 -13.81 2.51 2.95
N ARG A 15 -13.67 3.75 3.46
CA ARG A 15 -12.86 4.04 4.64
C ARG A 15 -13.44 3.39 5.90
N ALA A 16 -14.75 3.47 6.10
CA ALA A 16 -15.41 2.79 7.21
C ALA A 16 -15.17 1.27 7.14
N LYS A 17 -15.30 0.68 5.95
CA LYS A 17 -15.05 -0.76 5.74
C LYS A 17 -13.57 -1.13 5.97
N PHE A 18 -12.65 -0.37 5.40
CA PHE A 18 -11.21 -0.60 5.61
C PHE A 18 -10.82 -0.45 7.08
N ASN A 19 -11.44 0.49 7.80
CA ASN A 19 -11.19 0.69 9.23
C ASN A 19 -11.75 -0.44 10.08
N SER A 20 -12.89 -1.05 9.69
CA SER A 20 -13.42 -2.22 10.41
C SER A 20 -12.45 -3.40 10.32
N MET A 21 -11.90 -3.67 9.12
CA MET A 21 -11.07 -4.85 8.88
C MET A 21 -10.00 -5.08 9.96
N GLY A 22 -9.80 -6.35 10.35
CA GLY A 22 -8.69 -6.75 11.20
C GLY A 22 -7.37 -6.19 10.67
N LYS A 23 -6.52 -5.67 11.55
CA LYS A 23 -5.26 -5.02 11.15
C LYS A 23 -4.37 -5.98 10.33
N ARG A 24 -4.27 -7.23 10.76
CA ARG A 24 -3.52 -8.27 10.02
C ARG A 24 -4.04 -8.43 8.60
N ASP A 25 -5.34 -8.65 8.43
CA ASP A 25 -5.94 -8.90 7.11
C ASP A 25 -5.85 -7.68 6.20
N ALA A 26 -6.04 -6.48 6.75
CA ALA A 26 -5.88 -5.24 6.00
C ALA A 26 -4.44 -5.02 5.54
N LEU A 27 -3.44 -5.32 6.39
CA LEU A 27 -2.04 -5.21 6.03
C LEU A 27 -1.62 -6.27 5.01
N LEU A 28 -2.12 -7.51 5.11
CA LEU A 28 -1.89 -8.55 4.10
C LEU A 28 -2.53 -8.21 2.75
N LEU A 29 -3.74 -7.66 2.75
CA LEU A 29 -4.37 -7.16 1.53
C LEU A 29 -3.52 -6.06 0.89
N ILE A 30 -3.06 -5.08 1.68
CA ILE A 30 -2.19 -4.02 1.18
C ILE A 30 -0.87 -4.60 0.65
N GLN A 31 -0.25 -5.54 1.36
CA GLN A 31 1.00 -6.19 0.94
C GLN A 31 0.85 -6.88 -0.41
N SER A 32 -0.25 -7.60 -0.62
CA SER A 32 -0.54 -8.28 -1.89
C SER A 32 -0.67 -7.27 -3.04
N ILE A 33 -1.41 -6.18 -2.82
CA ILE A 33 -1.61 -5.13 -3.82
C ILE A 33 -0.30 -4.37 -4.10
N LEU A 34 0.49 -4.05 -3.09
CA LEU A 34 1.81 -3.43 -3.24
C LEU A 34 2.74 -4.33 -4.07
N THR A 35 2.76 -5.63 -3.79
CA THR A 35 3.57 -6.60 -4.52
C THR A 35 3.16 -6.62 -5.99
N MET A 36 1.86 -6.77 -6.27
CA MET A 36 1.32 -6.76 -7.62
C MET A 36 1.65 -5.46 -8.36
N ASN A 37 1.51 -4.32 -7.68
CA ASN A 37 1.82 -3.00 -8.24
C ASN A 37 3.32 -2.90 -8.62
N ALA A 38 4.22 -3.24 -7.69
CA ALA A 38 5.66 -3.18 -7.93
C ALA A 38 6.13 -4.16 -9.02
N THR A 39 5.54 -5.36 -9.08
CA THR A 39 5.78 -6.32 -10.16
C THR A 39 5.33 -5.77 -11.50
N THR A 40 4.11 -5.25 -11.59
CA THR A 40 3.53 -4.74 -12.85
C THR A 40 4.32 -3.55 -13.40
N ASN A 41 4.88 -2.72 -12.52
CA ASN A 41 5.66 -1.54 -12.89
C ASN A 41 7.18 -1.80 -12.91
N GLY A 42 7.63 -3.04 -12.77
CA GLY A 42 9.05 -3.41 -12.94
C GLY A 42 10.01 -3.01 -11.81
N PHE A 43 9.53 -2.45 -10.70
CA PHE A 43 10.37 -1.98 -9.59
C PHE A 43 10.33 -2.86 -8.34
N LEU A 44 9.87 -4.11 -8.46
CA LEU A 44 9.77 -5.06 -7.33
C LEU A 44 11.05 -5.16 -6.50
N HIS A 45 12.21 -5.14 -7.17
CA HIS A 45 13.51 -5.23 -6.51
C HIS A 45 13.81 -4.03 -5.60
N LEU A 46 13.39 -2.82 -5.98
CA LEU A 46 13.54 -1.60 -5.18
C LEU A 46 12.51 -1.55 -4.04
N ALA A 47 11.30 -2.06 -4.28
CA ALA A 47 10.22 -2.06 -3.30
C ALA A 47 10.38 -3.11 -2.18
N LYS A 48 11.38 -3.99 -2.24
CA LYS A 48 11.49 -5.16 -1.37
C LYS A 48 11.46 -4.82 0.12
N ASP A 49 12.21 -3.81 0.54
CA ASP A 49 12.28 -3.42 1.96
C ASP A 49 10.90 -3.00 2.49
N ILE A 50 10.15 -2.25 1.69
CA ILE A 50 8.77 -1.85 2.00
C ILE A 50 7.84 -3.06 2.11
N LEU A 51 7.92 -3.98 1.14
CA LEU A 51 7.08 -5.19 1.15
C LEU A 51 7.36 -6.07 2.37
N ASP A 52 8.63 -6.25 2.72
CA ASP A 52 9.06 -7.02 3.87
C ASP A 52 8.64 -6.36 5.19
N LEU A 53 8.73 -5.02 5.28
CA LEU A 53 8.26 -4.27 6.44
C LEU A 53 6.76 -4.45 6.67
N VAL A 54 5.93 -4.32 5.62
CA VAL A 54 4.48 -4.52 5.74
C VAL A 54 4.14 -5.96 6.11
N ALA A 55 4.81 -6.94 5.51
CA ALA A 55 4.60 -8.35 5.82
C ALA A 55 4.97 -8.67 7.28
N LYS A 56 6.12 -8.20 7.75
CA LYS A 56 6.55 -8.35 9.15
C LYS A 56 5.58 -7.67 10.10
N GLU A 57 5.14 -6.46 9.76
CA GLU A 57 4.20 -5.72 10.60
C GLU A 57 2.85 -6.45 10.69
N ALA A 58 2.33 -6.98 9.58
CA ALA A 58 1.10 -7.76 9.57
C ALA A 58 1.13 -8.94 10.56
N MET A 59 2.28 -9.61 10.67
CA MET A 59 2.46 -10.74 11.58
C MET A 59 2.52 -10.37 13.06
N LYS A 60 2.66 -9.08 13.40
CA LYS A 60 2.59 -8.61 14.79
C LYS A 60 1.14 -8.40 15.28
N HIS A 61 0.16 -8.43 14.38
CA HIS A 61 -1.26 -8.27 14.71
C HIS A 61 -1.95 -9.62 14.74
N ASN A 62 -2.88 -9.81 15.68
CA ASN A 62 -3.68 -11.02 15.74
C ASN A 62 -4.62 -11.12 14.54
N ALA A 63 -4.86 -12.34 14.07
CA ALA A 63 -5.94 -12.62 13.14
C ALA A 63 -7.27 -12.40 13.89
N VAL A 64 -8.17 -11.60 13.31
CA VAL A 64 -9.49 -11.34 13.89
C VAL A 64 -10.50 -11.73 12.83
N GLU A 65 -11.36 -12.70 13.15
CA GLU A 65 -12.47 -13.04 12.27
C GLU A 65 -13.51 -11.90 12.28
N GLU A 66 -13.55 -11.12 11.21
CA GLU A 66 -14.67 -10.20 10.98
C GLU A 66 -15.68 -10.82 10.01
N ALA A 67 -16.96 -10.80 10.39
CA ALA A 67 -18.08 -11.04 9.49
C ALA A 67 -18.13 -9.93 8.42
N SER A 68 -17.42 -10.16 7.31
CA SER A 68 -17.27 -9.20 6.24
C SER A 68 -18.22 -9.50 5.08
N SER A 69 -19.02 -8.52 4.65
CA SER A 69 -19.74 -8.60 3.38
C SER A 69 -18.73 -8.69 2.23
N GLU A 70 -18.73 -9.82 1.52
CA GLU A 70 -17.83 -10.10 0.39
C GLU A 70 -17.92 -9.01 -0.71
N SER A 71 -19.13 -8.49 -0.95
CA SER A 71 -19.36 -7.43 -1.93
C SER A 71 -18.68 -6.10 -1.57
N ALA A 72 -18.63 -5.75 -0.28
CA ALA A 72 -17.96 -4.54 0.20
C ALA A 72 -16.44 -4.70 0.14
N HIS A 73 -15.94 -5.91 0.41
CA HIS A 73 -14.52 -6.25 0.30
C HIS A 73 -14.02 -6.10 -1.14
N ARG A 74 -14.71 -6.72 -2.11
CA ARG A 74 -14.36 -6.59 -3.54
C ARG A 74 -14.41 -5.14 -4.04
N ARG A 75 -15.34 -4.33 -3.53
CA ARG A 75 -15.40 -2.89 -3.88
C ARG A 75 -14.18 -2.13 -3.36
N LEU A 76 -13.78 -2.39 -2.12
CA LEU A 76 -12.61 -1.79 -1.50
C LEU A 76 -11.33 -2.18 -2.27
N GLU A 77 -11.15 -3.46 -2.55
CA GLU A 77 -9.99 -3.98 -3.31
C GLU A 77 -9.84 -3.30 -4.68
N ARG A 78 -10.94 -3.12 -5.43
CA ARG A 78 -10.90 -2.42 -6.73
C ARG A 78 -10.40 -0.99 -6.66
N VAL A 79 -10.61 -0.30 -5.54
CA VAL A 79 -10.11 1.07 -5.34
C VAL A 79 -8.64 1.04 -4.92
N LEU A 80 -8.28 0.14 -4.00
CA LEU A 80 -6.91 -0.02 -3.54
C LEU A 80 -5.95 -0.40 -4.67
N VAL A 81 -6.34 -1.29 -5.59
CA VAL A 81 -5.51 -1.68 -6.74
C VAL A 81 -5.14 -0.50 -7.65
N ARG A 82 -5.97 0.55 -7.68
CA ARG A 82 -5.75 1.74 -8.51
C ARG A 82 -4.93 2.81 -7.79
N MET A 83 -4.67 2.65 -6.49
CA MET A 83 -3.88 3.62 -5.73
C MET A 83 -2.41 3.53 -6.12
N PRO A 84 -1.71 4.67 -6.19
CA PRO A 84 -0.26 4.69 -6.31
C PRO A 84 0.41 3.94 -5.16
N PHE A 85 1.57 3.34 -5.45
CA PHE A 85 2.35 2.58 -4.47
C PHE A 85 2.60 3.37 -3.17
N HIS A 86 3.01 4.64 -3.27
CA HIS A 86 3.24 5.50 -2.11
C HIS A 86 1.99 5.67 -1.23
N GLN A 87 0.79 5.79 -1.83
CA GLN A 87 -0.45 5.95 -1.07
C GLN A 87 -0.83 4.67 -0.34
N LEU A 88 -0.65 3.51 -1.00
CA LEU A 88 -0.86 2.20 -0.37
C LEU A 88 0.11 1.97 0.78
N ALA A 89 1.38 2.34 0.60
CA ALA A 89 2.40 2.25 1.63
C ALA A 89 2.04 3.11 2.85
N LEU A 90 1.65 4.37 2.66
CA LEU A 90 1.17 5.26 3.73
C LEU A 90 -0.12 4.75 4.38
N LEU A 91 -1.01 4.14 3.60
CA LEU A 91 -2.24 3.53 4.12
C LEU A 91 -1.92 2.38 5.09
N SER A 92 -0.87 1.60 4.82
CA SER A 92 -0.42 0.54 5.74
C SER A 92 0.06 1.11 7.08
N VAL A 93 0.82 2.23 7.06
CA VAL A 93 1.27 2.93 8.27
C VAL A 93 0.07 3.40 9.10
N SER A 94 -0.88 4.07 8.45
CA SER A 94 -2.10 4.54 9.10
C SER A 94 -2.91 3.38 9.69
N LYS A 95 -2.99 2.24 9.00
CA LYS A 95 -3.76 1.07 9.47
C LYS A 95 -3.08 0.34 10.63
N ALA A 96 -1.77 0.17 10.59
CA ALA A 96 -1.01 -0.48 11.66
C ALA A 96 -1.17 0.30 12.98
N ASN A 97 -1.19 1.64 12.88
CA ASN A 97 -1.27 2.57 14.01
C ASN A 97 -0.19 2.26 15.08
N ARG A 98 1.06 2.16 14.62
CA ARG A 98 2.26 1.98 15.45
C ARG A 98 3.33 2.98 15.03
N ALA A 99 3.79 3.80 15.97
CA ALA A 99 4.78 4.85 15.72
C ALA A 99 6.08 4.27 15.14
N GLU A 100 6.64 3.25 15.79
CA GLU A 100 7.87 2.56 15.36
C GLU A 100 7.81 2.07 13.90
N PHE A 101 6.64 1.58 13.46
CA PHE A 101 6.47 1.14 12.08
C PHE A 101 6.50 2.34 11.13
N GLY A 102 5.82 3.43 11.48
CA GLY A 102 5.85 4.67 10.69
C GLY A 102 7.25 5.29 10.58
N GLU A 103 8.00 5.32 11.69
CA GLU A 103 9.36 5.85 11.75
C GLU A 103 10.33 5.14 10.80
N VAL A 104 10.15 3.83 10.61
CA VAL A 104 10.97 3.04 9.67
C VAL A 104 10.42 3.10 8.25
N MET A 105 9.09 3.02 8.10
CA MET A 105 8.44 2.90 6.80
C MET A 105 8.50 4.20 5.98
N VAL A 106 8.33 5.37 6.61
CA VAL A 106 8.30 6.66 5.89
C VAL A 106 9.62 6.94 5.18
N PRO A 107 10.81 6.81 5.82
CA PRO A 107 12.09 6.95 5.12
C PRO A 107 12.28 5.95 3.98
N CYS A 108 11.78 4.72 4.10
CA CYS A 108 11.85 3.75 3.01
C CYS A 108 11.00 4.18 1.80
N ILE A 109 9.85 4.80 2.01
CA ILE A 109 8.99 5.34 0.94
C ILE A 109 9.68 6.51 0.23
N GLU A 110 10.30 7.40 1.00
CA GLU A 110 11.07 8.54 0.45
C GLU A 110 12.25 8.03 -0.38
N LYS A 111 13.06 7.12 0.17
CA LYS A 111 14.18 6.50 -0.55
C LYS A 111 13.73 5.81 -1.84
N LEU A 112 12.63 5.06 -1.82
CA LEU A 112 12.12 4.41 -3.04
C LEU A 112 11.76 5.45 -4.12
N THR A 113 11.26 6.62 -3.73
CA THR A 113 10.95 7.69 -4.67
C THR A 113 12.23 8.17 -5.37
N ASP A 114 13.29 8.41 -4.59
CA ASP A 114 14.60 8.82 -5.12
C ASP A 114 15.24 7.74 -6.02
N ASP A 115 15.15 6.47 -5.61
CA ASP A 115 15.68 5.33 -6.36
C ASP A 115 14.96 5.19 -7.72
N LEU A 116 13.63 5.38 -7.76
CA LEU A 116 12.82 5.34 -8.99
C LEU A 116 13.15 6.50 -9.93
N GLU A 117 13.33 7.71 -9.40
CA GLU A 117 13.74 8.87 -10.18
C GLU A 117 15.14 8.65 -10.78
N THR A 118 16.05 8.07 -10.01
CA THR A 118 17.40 7.73 -10.47
C THR A 118 17.37 6.69 -11.57
N ALA A 119 16.62 5.59 -11.40
CA ALA A 119 16.47 4.54 -12.40
C ALA A 119 15.90 5.09 -13.71
N ARG A 120 14.85 5.91 -13.64
CA ARG A 120 14.26 6.58 -14.81
C ARG A 120 15.28 7.47 -15.53
N ASN A 121 16.13 8.18 -14.81
CA ASN A 121 17.14 9.04 -15.39
C ASN A 121 18.31 8.27 -16.03
N ILE A 122 18.55 7.02 -15.61
CA ILE A 122 19.52 6.12 -16.22
C ILE A 122 18.94 5.58 -17.54
N ASP A 123 17.69 5.09 -17.52
CA ASP A 123 17.01 4.56 -18.73
C ASP A 123 16.84 5.61 -19.84
N LEU A 124 16.76 6.91 -19.50
CA LEU A 124 16.69 8.00 -20.49
C LEU A 124 18.06 8.40 -21.09
N LYS A 125 19.17 7.92 -20.52
CA LYS A 125 20.54 8.23 -20.96
C LYS A 125 21.19 7.10 -21.77
N VAL A 126 20.53 5.95 -21.88
CA VAL A 126 20.94 4.79 -22.69
C VAL A 126 20.20 4.82 -24.02
#